data_AF-A0A497XMM9-F1
#
_entry.id   AF-A0A497XMM9-F1
#
_cell.length_a   1.000
_cell.length_b   1.000
_cell.length_c   1.000
_cell.angle_alpha   90.00
_cell.angle_beta   90.00
_cell.angle_gamma   90.00
#
_symmetry.space_group_name_H-M   'P 1'
#
loop_
_entity.id
_entity.type
_entity.pdbx_description
1 polymer ?
#
loop_
_entity_poly.entity_id
_entity_poly.type
_entity_poly.pdbx_seq_one_letter_code
_entity_poly.pdbx_strand_id
1 'polypeptide(L)'
;MSCDFETLYYNLKQELLELFRDSEKPIPRVKLRDLKSARECGLVNLAKMVLYLESLGIILIVNKDEHYQNWEVDIQAQILDVLFEQI
;
A
#
# COMPACT_ATOMS: atom_id res chain seq x y z
N MET A 1 0.39 20.47 9.87
CA MET A 1 -0.81 19.61 9.91
C MET A 1 -0.35 18.20 10.20
N SER A 2 -0.92 17.54 11.21
CA SER A 2 -0.68 16.12 11.47
C SER A 2 -1.35 15.28 10.38
N CYS A 3 -0.68 14.24 9.91
CA CYS A 3 -1.30 13.25 9.02
C CYS A 3 -2.42 12.52 9.76
N ASP A 4 -3.56 12.36 9.10
CA ASP A 4 -4.59 11.43 9.53
C ASP A 4 -4.26 10.02 8.99
N PHE A 5 -3.82 9.14 9.88
CA PHE A 5 -3.44 7.77 9.54
C PHE A 5 -4.64 6.88 9.19
N GLU A 6 -5.84 7.18 9.71
CA GLU A 6 -7.04 6.42 9.38
C GLU A 6 -7.45 6.67 7.93
N THR A 7 -7.48 7.94 7.52
CA THR A 7 -7.72 8.33 6.13
C THR A 7 -6.64 7.76 5.20
N LEU A 8 -5.36 7.87 5.56
CA LEU A 8 -4.26 7.29 4.77
C LEU A 8 -4.41 5.78 4.60
N TYR A 9 -4.76 5.07 5.67
CA TYR A 9 -4.96 3.62 5.65
C TYR A 9 -6.11 3.23 4.71
N TYR A 10 -7.25 3.89 4.85
CA TYR A 10 -8.42 3.63 4.01
C TYR A 10 -8.12 3.88 2.53
N ASN A 11 -7.56 5.05 2.20
CA ASN A 11 -7.25 5.43 0.82
C ASN A 11 -6.20 4.51 0.19
N LEU A 12 -5.15 4.17 0.95
CA LEU A 12 -4.12 3.26 0.46
C LEU A 12 -4.69 1.86 0.16
N LYS A 13 -5.56 1.33 1.02
CA LYS A 13 -6.19 0.02 0.78
C LYS A 13 -7.08 0.03 -0.45
N GLN A 14 -7.89 1.07 -0.65
CA GLN A 14 -8.71 1.20 -1.86
C GLN A 14 -7.82 1.31 -3.10
N GLU A 15 -6.77 2.13 -3.05
CA GLU A 15 -5.81 2.26 -4.16
C GLU A 15 -5.13 0.92 -4.50
N LEU A 16 -4.67 0.17 -3.50
CA LEU A 16 -4.03 -1.14 -3.71
C LEU A 16 -5.02 -2.17 -4.25
N LEU A 17 -6.28 -2.15 -3.81
CA LEU A 17 -7.34 -3.03 -4.32
C LEU A 17 -7.66 -2.72 -5.79
N GLU A 18 -7.75 -1.44 -6.16
CA GLU A 18 -7.93 -1.02 -7.55
C GLU A 18 -6.77 -1.51 -8.42
N LEU A 19 -5.52 -1.27 -7.99
CA LEU A 19 -4.32 -1.73 -8.68
C LEU A 19 -4.29 -3.26 -8.83
N PHE A 20 -4.73 -4.00 -7.81
CA PHE A 20 -4.81 -5.45 -7.86
C PHE A 20 -5.85 -5.95 -8.87
N ARG A 21 -7.06 -5.37 -8.83
CA ARG A 21 -8.16 -5.73 -9.72
C ARG A 21 -7.86 -5.44 -11.19
N ASP A 22 -7.22 -4.31 -11.45
CA ASP A 22 -7.00 -3.81 -12.81
C ASP A 22 -5.70 -4.37 -13.44
N SER A 23 -4.89 -5.08 -12.65
CA SER A 23 -3.63 -5.70 -13.10
C SER A 23 -3.87 -7.00 -13.88
N GLU A 24 -3.17 -7.16 -15.00
CA GLU A 24 -3.10 -8.43 -15.74
C GLU A 24 -2.16 -9.46 -15.07
N LYS A 25 -1.37 -9.03 -14.08
CA LYS A 25 -0.43 -9.89 -13.35
C LYS A 25 -1.09 -10.44 -12.07
N PRO A 26 -0.88 -11.72 -11.73
CA PRO A 26 -1.39 -12.32 -10.49
C PRO A 26 -0.85 -11.65 -9.21
N ILE A 27 0.36 -11.11 -9.28
CA ILE A 27 1.00 -10.35 -8.20
C ILE A 27 1.45 -9.02 -8.82
N PRO A 28 0.61 -7.97 -8.76
CA PRO A 28 0.98 -6.65 -9.22
C PRO A 28 2.10 -6.07 -8.35
N ARG A 29 2.99 -5.30 -8.98
CA ARG A 29 4.09 -4.60 -8.31
C ARG A 29 4.00 -3.11 -8.59
N VAL A 30 4.16 -2.29 -7.54
CA VAL A 30 4.11 -0.83 -7.64
C VAL A 30 5.18 -0.17 -6.78
N LYS A 31 5.74 0.95 -7.25
CA LYS A 31 6.67 1.77 -6.45
C LYS A 31 5.89 2.61 -5.46
N LEU A 32 6.40 2.73 -4.24
CA LEU A 32 5.79 3.52 -3.17
C LEU A 32 5.52 4.97 -3.60
N ARG A 33 6.45 5.57 -4.35
CA ARG A 33 6.35 6.95 -4.84
C ARG A 33 5.30 7.16 -5.94
N ASP A 34 4.87 6.08 -6.59
CA ASP A 34 3.90 6.12 -7.68
C ASP A 34 2.46 6.02 -7.15
N LEU A 35 2.28 5.67 -5.88
CA LEU A 35 0.98 5.66 -5.19
C LEU A 35 0.47 7.08 -4.95
N LYS A 36 -0.80 7.32 -5.25
CA LYS A 36 -1.50 8.58 -5.01
C LYS A 36 -1.52 8.91 -3.51
N SER A 37 -1.63 7.91 -2.64
CA SER A 37 -1.55 8.08 -1.18
C SER A 37 -0.24 8.73 -0.70
N ALA A 38 0.83 8.72 -1.51
CA ALA A 38 2.08 9.42 -1.18
C ALA A 38 1.89 10.93 -1.06
N ARG A 39 0.87 11.49 -1.72
CA ARG A 39 0.57 12.93 -1.76
C ARG A 39 -0.27 13.41 -0.58
N GLU A 40 -0.96 12.52 0.12
CA GLU A 40 -1.86 12.90 1.23
C GLU A 40 -1.10 13.24 2.50
N CYS A 41 -0.20 12.33 2.92
CA CYS A 41 0.54 12.44 4.18
C CYS A 41 2.05 12.52 3.99
N GLY A 42 2.53 12.54 2.75
CA GLY A 42 3.93 12.45 2.42
C GLY A 42 4.47 11.02 2.49
N LEU A 43 5.56 10.80 1.75
CA LEU A 43 6.14 9.48 1.52
C LEU A 43 6.64 8.77 2.79
N VAL A 44 7.03 9.53 3.83
CA VAL A 44 7.47 8.97 5.12
C VAL A 44 6.31 8.30 5.85
N ASN A 45 5.13 8.93 5.89
CA ASN A 45 3.97 8.36 6.57
C ASN A 45 3.38 7.20 5.76
N LEU A 46 3.41 7.29 4.43
CA LEU A 46 3.09 6.17 3.55
C LEU A 46 4.02 4.96 3.80
N ALA A 47 5.33 5.18 3.94
CA ALA A 47 6.28 4.10 4.24
C ALA A 47 5.96 3.40 5.57
N LYS A 48 5.57 4.15 6.61
CA LYS A 48 5.10 3.57 7.89
C LYS A 48 3.84 2.73 7.70
N MET A 49 2.88 3.23 6.90
CA MET A 49 1.65 2.50 6.62
C MET A 49 1.92 1.22 5.83
N VAL A 50 2.83 1.27 4.87
CA VAL A 50 3.25 0.09 4.08
C VAL A 50 3.93 -0.96 4.96
N LEU A 51 4.75 -0.58 5.93
CA LEU A 51 5.28 -1.53 6.91
C LEU A 51 4.18 -2.21 7.73
N TYR A 52 3.14 -1.46 8.10
CA TYR A 52 1.98 -2.02 8.79
C TYR A 52 1.21 -3.01 7.89
N LEU A 53 0.90 -2.64 6.65
CA LEU A 53 0.24 -3.54 5.70
C LEU A 53 1.06 -4.79 5.38
N GLU A 54 2.39 -4.68 5.35
CA GLU A 54 3.28 -5.84 5.21
C GLU A 54 3.16 -6.79 6.40
N SER A 55 3.04 -6.26 7.63
CA SER A 55 2.81 -7.08 8.83
C SER A 55 1.46 -7.83 8.81
N LEU A 56 0.48 -7.32 8.06
CA LEU A 56 -0.81 -7.96 7.81
C LEU A 56 -0.78 -8.95 6.64
N GLY A 57 0.33 -9.03 5.91
CA GLY A 57 0.47 -9.88 4.71
C GLY A 57 -0.27 -9.35 3.48
N ILE A 58 -0.77 -8.12 3.51
CA ILE A 58 -1.50 -7.49 2.39
C ILE A 58 -0.53 -7.11 1.25
N ILE A 59 0.70 -6.77 1.61
CA ILE A 59 1.78 -6.46 0.66
C ILE A 59 3.08 -7.09 1.10
N LEU A 60 4.04 -7.18 0.19
CA LEU A 60 5.43 -7.56 0.48
C LEU A 60 6.37 -6.48 -0.05
N ILE A 61 7.29 -5.96 0.76
CA ILE A 61 8.30 -5.00 0.31
C ILE A 61 9.46 -5.77 -0.31
N VAL A 62 9.75 -5.52 -1.60
CA VAL A 62 10.67 -6.36 -2.39
C VAL A 62 12.15 -6.00 -2.14
N ASN A 63 12.43 -4.72 -1.96
CA ASN A 63 13.78 -4.14 -1.83
C ASN A 63 13.91 -3.34 -0.52
N LYS A 64 13.56 -4.00 0.59
CA LYS A 64 13.48 -3.39 1.93
C LYS A 64 14.84 -2.90 2.48
N ASP A 65 15.94 -3.41 1.92
CA ASP A 65 17.30 -2.99 2.19
C ASP A 65 17.66 -1.63 1.57
N GLU A 66 16.90 -1.17 0.57
CA GLU A 66 17.06 0.16 0.00
C GLU A 66 16.40 1.26 0.85
N HIS A 67 16.72 2.52 0.53
CA HIS A 67 16.02 3.66 1.10
C HIS A 67 14.54 3.65 0.68
N TYR A 68 13.63 3.96 1.62
CA TYR A 68 12.18 3.81 1.45
C TYR A 68 11.58 4.53 0.22
N GLN A 69 12.26 5.55 -0.29
CA GLN A 69 11.85 6.28 -1.50
C GLN A 69 11.91 5.43 -2.77
N ASN A 70 12.67 4.33 -2.74
CA ASN A 70 12.83 3.39 -3.84
C ASN A 70 12.04 2.09 -3.63
N TRP A 71 11.33 1.95 -2.50
CA TRP A 71 10.62 0.70 -2.21
C TRP A 71 9.57 0.38 -3.27
N GLU A 72 9.55 -0.89 -3.65
CA GLU A 72 8.54 -1.54 -4.46
C GLU A 72 7.76 -2.52 -3.59
N VAL A 73 6.45 -2.56 -3.78
CA VAL A 73 5.56 -3.47 -3.06
C VAL A 73 4.86 -4.41 -4.02
N ASP A 74 4.89 -5.70 -3.70
CA ASP A 74 4.06 -6.72 -4.33
C ASP A 74 2.72 -6.79 -3.58
N ILE A 75 1.62 -6.56 -4.30
CA ILE A 75 0.27 -6.60 -3.73
C ILE A 75 -0.17 -8.07 -3.64
N GLN A 76 -0.41 -8.54 -2.42
CA GLN A 76 -0.77 -9.93 -2.16
C GLN A 76 -2.29 -10.13 -2.25
N ALA A 77 -2.73 -11.37 -2.45
CA ALA A 77 -4.16 -11.70 -2.57
C ALA A 77 -4.99 -11.35 -1.31
N GLN A 78 -4.34 -11.23 -0.15
CA GLN A 78 -4.94 -10.76 1.10
C GLN A 78 -5.56 -9.36 0.97
N ILE A 79 -5.21 -8.56 -0.05
CA ILE A 79 -5.91 -7.29 -0.34
C ILE A 79 -7.40 -7.49 -0.65
N LEU A 80 -7.82 -8.70 -1.04
CA LEU A 80 -9.24 -9.00 -1.27
C LEU A 80 -10.05 -9.03 0.04
N ASP A 81 -9.41 -9.17 1.20
CA ASP A 81 -10.09 -9.09 2.51
C ASP A 81 -10.78 -7.74 2.69
N VAL A 82 -10.30 -6.70 2.01
CA VAL A 82 -10.94 -5.37 1.95
C VAL A 82 -12.38 -5.41 1.43
N LEU A 83 -12.72 -6.35 0.56
CA LEU A 83 -14.09 -6.52 0.07
C LEU A 83 -15.03 -7.09 1.14
N PHE A 84 -14.47 -7.74 2.16
CA PHE A 84 -15.20 -8.50 3.18
C PHE A 84 -15.11 -7.86 4.57
N GLU A 85 -14.36 -6.77 4.72
CA GLU A 85 -14.43 -5.86 5.87
C GLU A 85 -15.81 -5.20 5.89
N GLN A 86 -16.80 -5.91 6.43
CA GLN A 86 -18.14 -5.39 6.67
C GLN A 86 -18.07 -4.23 7.67
N ILE A 87 -18.72 -3.12 7.28
CA ILE A 87 -19.15 -2.01 8.14
C ILE A 87 -20.20 -2.54 9.14
#